data_AF-T1EIA6-F1
#
_entry.id   AF-T1EIA6-F1
#
_cell.length_a   1.000
_cell.length_b   1.000
_cell.length_c   1.000
_cell.angle_alpha   90.00
_cell.angle_beta   90.00
_cell.angle_gamma   90.00
#
_symmetry.space_group_name_H-M   'P 1'
#
loop_
_entity.id
_entity.type
_entity.pdbx_description
1 polymer ?
#
loop_
_entity_poly.entity_id
_entity_poly.type
_entity_poly.pdbx_seq_one_letter_code
_entity_poly.pdbx_strand_id
1 'polypeptide(L)'
;CPYCSKVFCSFQALRGHIDGLHLNKKSYRCYDCGDSFKWRTDLCKHRRNLCPYRIQLCQNCSAVFTQMKSLKEHVDGVHLQKKSFHCVDCGEAFKWRACLSKHRRLESGCQINKWQCNLCTSIYSSERVLREHIKAIHLHKMLCHCKECGQSFKWRHQLQKHKLI
;
A
#
# COMPACT_ATOMS: atom_id res chain seq x y z
N CYS A 1 4.35 -28.24 -20.16
CA CYS A 1 5.74 -27.86 -19.84
C CYS A 1 6.48 -29.16 -19.59
N PRO A 2 7.76 -29.32 -19.96
CA PRO A 2 8.47 -30.59 -19.72
C PRO A 2 8.63 -30.92 -18.24
N TYR A 3 8.63 -29.90 -17.38
CA TYR A 3 8.88 -30.02 -15.94
C TYR A 3 7.61 -29.88 -15.08
N CYS A 4 6.45 -29.60 -15.70
CA CYS A 4 5.15 -29.56 -15.02
C CYS A 4 3.96 -29.64 -15.98
N SER A 5 2.77 -29.96 -15.46
CA SER A 5 1.55 -30.16 -16.26
C SER A 5 0.93 -28.89 -16.86
N LYS A 6 1.61 -27.73 -16.82
CA LYS A 6 1.08 -26.48 -17.41
C LYS A 6 1.22 -26.48 -18.93
N VAL A 7 0.12 -26.16 -19.61
CA VAL A 7 0.04 -26.04 -21.08
C VAL A 7 0.06 -24.55 -21.46
N PHE A 8 0.68 -24.23 -22.60
CA PHE A 8 0.86 -22.85 -23.08
C PHE A 8 0.49 -22.77 -24.56
N CYS A 9 -0.18 -21.69 -24.95
CA CYS A 9 -0.64 -21.45 -26.32
C CYS A 9 0.45 -20.91 -27.28
N SER A 10 1.66 -20.63 -26.79
CA SER A 10 2.78 -20.20 -27.63
C SER A 10 4.12 -20.69 -27.09
N PHE A 11 5.07 -20.90 -27.99
CA PHE A 11 6.44 -21.28 -27.64
C PHE A 11 7.11 -20.22 -26.75
N GLN A 12 6.90 -18.93 -27.02
CA GLN A 12 7.45 -17.83 -26.23
C GLN A 12 6.96 -17.86 -24.77
N ALA A 13 5.66 -18.16 -24.55
CA ALA A 13 5.09 -18.27 -23.22
C ALA A 13 5.61 -19.51 -22.47
N LEU A 14 5.74 -20.65 -23.17
CA LEU A 14 6.33 -21.87 -22.62
C LEU A 14 7.80 -21.65 -22.23
N ARG A 15 8.59 -21.01 -23.09
CA ARG A 15 10.01 -20.73 -22.84
C ARG A 15 10.19 -19.77 -21.67
N GLY A 16 9.41 -18.68 -21.63
CA GLY A 16 9.41 -17.76 -20.48
C GLY A 16 9.00 -18.46 -19.18
N HIS A 17 8.07 -19.41 -19.24
CA HIS A 17 7.69 -20.23 -18.10
C HIS A 17 8.81 -21.15 -17.62
N ILE A 18 9.48 -21.86 -18.52
CA ILE A 18 10.60 -22.75 -18.18
C ILE A 18 11.77 -21.94 -17.62
N ASP A 19 12.20 -20.90 -18.35
CA ASP A 19 13.31 -20.04 -17.95
C ASP A 19 13.04 -19.43 -16.57
N GLY A 20 11.82 -18.94 -16.35
CA GLY A 20 11.48 -18.33 -15.09
C GLY A 20 11.33 -19.32 -13.94
N LEU A 21 10.47 -20.33 -14.07
CA LEU A 21 10.02 -21.18 -12.95
C LEU A 21 10.86 -22.41 -12.72
N HIS A 22 11.52 -22.94 -13.74
CA HIS A 22 12.30 -24.17 -13.63
C HIS A 22 13.81 -23.89 -13.65
N LEU A 23 14.26 -22.90 -14.44
CA LEU A 23 15.69 -22.56 -14.55
C LEU A 23 16.09 -21.31 -13.76
N ASN A 24 15.14 -20.58 -13.17
CA ASN A 24 15.35 -19.31 -12.45
C ASN A 24 16.17 -18.26 -13.23
N LYS A 25 16.14 -18.31 -14.56
CA LYS A 25 16.78 -17.34 -15.43
C LYS A 25 16.03 -16.00 -15.33
N LYS A 26 16.74 -14.97 -14.91
CA LYS A 26 16.27 -13.58 -14.88
C LYS A 26 16.55 -12.93 -16.24
N SER A 27 15.75 -13.29 -17.25
CA SER A 27 16.00 -12.90 -18.64
C SER A 27 15.70 -11.43 -18.97
N TYR A 28 15.02 -10.69 -18.08
CA TYR A 28 14.60 -9.31 -18.33
C TYR A 28 15.38 -8.33 -17.44
N ARG A 29 16.43 -7.72 -18.00
CA ARG A 29 17.27 -6.75 -17.29
C ARG A 29 16.72 -5.32 -17.39
N CYS A 30 16.77 -4.58 -16.30
CA CYS A 30 16.60 -3.13 -16.25
C CYS A 30 17.92 -2.48 -16.63
N TYR A 31 17.97 -1.74 -17.75
CA TYR A 31 19.19 -1.05 -18.17
C TYR A 31 19.51 0.16 -17.30
N ASP A 32 18.49 0.74 -16.66
CA ASP A 32 18.68 1.90 -15.81
C ASP A 32 19.45 1.52 -14.53
N CYS A 33 19.11 0.42 -13.85
CA CYS A 33 19.71 0.05 -12.55
C CYS A 33 20.44 -1.30 -12.50
N GLY A 34 20.44 -2.08 -13.59
CA GLY A 34 21.07 -3.39 -13.65
C GLY A 34 20.26 -4.56 -13.08
N ASP A 35 19.18 -4.29 -12.33
CA ASP A 35 18.34 -5.35 -11.76
C ASP A 35 17.73 -6.25 -12.84
N SER A 36 17.69 -7.55 -12.57
CA SER A 36 17.18 -8.56 -13.51
C SER A 36 15.93 -9.24 -12.96
N PHE A 37 14.93 -9.38 -13.83
CA PHE A 37 13.60 -9.88 -13.52
C PHE A 37 13.29 -11.14 -14.32
N LYS A 38 12.47 -11.98 -13.69
CA LYS A 38 11.98 -13.23 -14.27
C LYS A 38 10.91 -13.00 -15.34
N TRP A 39 10.05 -12.01 -15.13
CA TRP A 39 8.95 -11.70 -16.04
C TRP A 39 9.04 -10.26 -16.56
N ARG A 40 8.64 -10.05 -17.82
CA ARG A 40 8.58 -8.70 -18.43
C ARG A 40 7.62 -7.77 -17.67
N THR A 41 6.53 -8.30 -17.14
CA THR A 41 5.57 -7.56 -16.32
C THR A 41 6.21 -7.01 -15.04
N ASP A 42 7.09 -7.78 -14.41
CA ASP A 42 7.81 -7.36 -13.21
C ASP A 42 8.86 -6.30 -13.53
N LEU A 43 9.62 -6.46 -14.62
CA LEU A 43 10.52 -5.41 -15.12
C LEU A 43 9.75 -4.11 -15.41
N CYS A 44 8.58 -4.18 -16.05
CA CYS A 44 7.76 -3.00 -16.30
C CYS A 44 7.25 -2.33 -15.02
N LYS A 45 6.83 -3.12 -14.02
CA LYS A 45 6.42 -2.58 -12.70
C LYS A 45 7.60 -1.96 -11.97
N HIS A 46 8.75 -2.64 -11.97
CA HIS A 46 9.99 -2.13 -11.39
C HIS A 46 10.40 -0.81 -12.05
N ARG A 47 10.47 -0.76 -13.39
CA ARG A 47 10.86 0.47 -14.10
C ARG A 47 9.91 1.63 -13.85
N ARG A 48 8.61 1.35 -13.64
CA ARG A 48 7.61 2.37 -13.30
C ARG A 48 7.74 2.87 -11.86
N ASN A 49 8.07 2.01 -10.89
CA ASN A 49 7.85 2.31 -9.48
C ASN A 49 9.10 2.23 -8.59
N LEU A 50 10.14 1.50 -8.98
CA LEU A 50 11.24 1.08 -8.10
C LEU A 50 12.62 1.33 -8.69
N CYS A 51 12.70 1.78 -9.94
CA CYS A 51 13.97 2.16 -10.54
C CYS A 51 14.54 3.39 -9.79
N PRO A 52 15.80 3.36 -9.31
CA PRO A 52 16.46 4.47 -8.60
C PRO A 52 16.35 5.81 -9.31
N TYR A 53 16.41 5.81 -10.64
CA TYR A 53 16.29 7.00 -11.49
C TYR A 53 14.87 7.56 -11.61
N ARG A 54 13.86 6.83 -11.12
CA ARG A 54 12.44 7.21 -11.20
C ARG A 54 11.81 7.46 -9.85
N ILE A 55 12.41 6.97 -8.77
CA ILE A 55 11.97 7.30 -7.41
C ILE A 55 12.57 8.64 -6.98
N GLN A 56 11.81 9.37 -6.19
CA GLN A 56 12.16 10.66 -5.63
C GLN A 56 12.29 10.48 -4.12
N LEU A 57 13.48 10.75 -3.60
CA LEU A 57 13.79 10.65 -2.18
C LEU A 57 13.41 11.95 -1.48
N CYS A 58 12.81 11.84 -0.29
CA CYS A 58 12.71 13.00 0.59
C CYS A 58 14.09 13.29 1.18
N GLN A 59 14.52 14.55 1.16
CA GLN A 59 15.80 14.95 1.77
C GLN A 59 15.70 15.06 3.30
N ASN A 60 14.49 15.18 3.84
CA ASN A 60 14.25 15.37 5.27
C ASN A 60 13.90 14.07 6.00
N CYS A 61 13.65 12.96 5.30
CA CYS A 61 13.37 11.66 5.91
C CYS A 61 13.60 10.50 4.93
N SER A 62 13.54 9.25 5.41
CA SER A 62 13.75 8.06 4.58
C SER A 62 12.56 7.70 3.65
N ALA A 63 11.63 8.62 3.42
CA ALA A 63 10.46 8.36 2.58
C ALA A 63 10.83 8.39 1.08
N VAL A 64 10.24 7.46 0.34
CA VAL A 64 10.49 7.25 -1.09
C VAL A 64 9.18 7.41 -1.85
N PHE A 65 9.20 8.17 -2.94
CA PHE A 65 8.03 8.44 -3.77
C PHE A 65 8.29 8.06 -5.22
N THR A 66 7.27 7.64 -5.95
CA THR A 66 7.39 7.33 -7.38
C THR A 66 7.03 8.52 -8.28
N GLN A 67 6.54 9.62 -7.69
CA GLN A 67 6.08 10.80 -8.39
C GLN A 67 6.52 12.06 -7.64
N MET A 68 7.03 13.05 -8.37
CA MET A 68 7.44 14.34 -7.80
C MET A 68 6.30 15.06 -7.09
N LYS A 69 5.07 14.97 -7.63
CA LYS A 69 3.88 15.55 -7.01
C LYS A 69 3.63 14.97 -5.62
N SER A 70 3.75 13.66 -5.45
CA SER A 70 3.59 12.99 -4.17
C SER A 70 4.69 13.35 -3.18
N LEU A 71 5.94 13.49 -3.64
CA LEU A 71 7.04 13.99 -2.80
C LEU A 71 6.77 15.43 -2.34
N LYS A 72 6.33 16.32 -3.24
CA LYS A 72 6.01 17.71 -2.91
C LYS A 72 4.88 17.78 -1.89
N GLU A 73 3.79 17.06 -2.12
CA GLU A 73 2.68 16.96 -1.15
C GLU A 73 3.18 16.45 0.20
N HIS A 74 4.08 15.45 0.19
CA HIS A 74 4.69 14.92 1.41
C HIS A 74 5.49 15.98 2.17
N VAL A 75 6.40 16.67 1.48
CA VAL A 75 7.26 17.71 2.08
C VAL A 75 6.42 18.86 2.61
N ASP A 76 5.47 19.34 1.81
CA ASP A 76 4.56 20.41 2.21
C ASP A 76 3.75 20.01 3.45
N GLY A 77 3.20 18.79 3.49
CA GLY A 77 2.32 18.36 4.58
C GLY A 77 3.03 17.91 5.87
N VAL A 78 4.15 17.20 5.76
CA VAL A 78 4.88 16.61 6.91
C VAL A 78 5.97 17.51 7.44
N HIS A 79 6.74 18.15 6.56
CA HIS A 79 7.91 18.91 6.97
C HIS A 79 7.60 20.41 7.10
N LEU A 80 6.90 20.99 6.12
CA LEU A 80 6.56 22.42 6.13
C LEU A 80 5.22 22.73 6.79
N GLN A 81 4.41 21.71 7.09
CA GLN A 81 3.07 21.83 7.67
C GLN A 81 2.12 22.74 6.86
N LYS A 82 2.40 22.93 5.57
CA LYS A 82 1.61 23.74 4.63
C LYS A 82 0.28 23.06 4.34
N LYS A 83 -0.79 23.86 4.34
CA LYS A 83 -2.13 23.44 3.96
C LYS A 83 -2.43 23.85 2.52
N SER A 84 -1.77 23.18 1.57
CA SER A 84 -1.78 23.56 0.14
C SER A 84 -3.10 23.29 -0.61
N PHE A 85 -4.10 22.67 0.04
CA PHE A 85 -5.36 22.28 -0.59
C PHE A 85 -6.54 23.01 0.02
N HIS A 86 -7.11 23.96 -0.70
CA HIS A 86 -8.23 24.78 -0.22
C HIS A 86 -9.57 24.27 -0.77
N CYS A 87 -10.58 24.24 0.09
CA CYS A 87 -11.96 24.13 -0.36
C CYS A 87 -12.39 25.46 -0.97
N VAL A 88 -12.90 25.45 -2.20
CA VAL A 88 -13.38 26.66 -2.88
C VAL A 88 -14.67 27.15 -2.25
N ASP A 89 -15.47 26.23 -1.72
CA ASP A 89 -16.82 26.51 -1.21
C ASP A 89 -16.79 27.17 0.18
N CYS A 90 -15.88 26.74 1.07
CA CYS A 90 -15.79 27.27 2.45
C CYS A 90 -14.43 27.87 2.83
N GLY A 91 -13.44 27.84 1.94
CA GLY A 91 -12.09 28.36 2.19
C GLY A 91 -11.19 27.51 3.09
N GLU A 92 -11.70 26.41 3.66
CA GLU A 92 -10.94 25.57 4.58
C GLU A 92 -9.73 24.92 3.90
N ALA A 93 -8.58 24.96 4.57
CA ALA A 93 -7.30 24.51 4.03
C ALA A 93 -6.84 23.17 4.64
N PHE A 94 -6.40 22.26 3.78
CA PHE A 94 -5.98 20.90 4.11
C PHE A 94 -4.54 20.63 3.68
N LYS A 95 -3.84 19.79 4.44
CA LYS A 95 -2.47 19.34 4.12
C LYS A 95 -2.44 18.31 2.99
N TRP A 96 -3.49 17.51 2.85
CA TRP A 96 -3.56 16.41 1.90
C TRP A 96 -4.78 16.55 0.99
N ARG A 97 -4.61 16.30 -0.32
CA ARG A 97 -5.73 16.29 -1.27
C ARG A 97 -6.85 15.32 -0.83
N ALA A 98 -6.49 14.16 -0.28
CA ALA A 98 -7.47 13.18 0.20
C ALA A 98 -8.37 13.74 1.32
N CYS A 99 -7.84 14.59 2.20
CA CYS A 99 -8.63 15.24 3.25
C CYS A 99 -9.62 16.24 2.64
N LEU A 100 -9.18 17.09 1.70
CA LEU A 100 -10.06 18.00 0.98
C LEU A 100 -11.17 17.23 0.22
N SER A 101 -10.81 16.14 -0.47
CA SER A 101 -11.80 15.32 -1.17
C SER A 101 -12.83 14.70 -0.22
N LYS A 102 -12.41 14.26 0.97
CA LYS A 102 -13.33 13.74 1.99
C LYS A 102 -14.23 14.84 2.55
N HIS A 103 -13.66 16.01 2.81
CA HIS A 103 -14.41 17.18 3.27
C HIS A 103 -15.49 17.59 2.26
N ARG A 104 -15.16 17.76 0.98
CA ARG A 104 -16.14 18.10 -0.06
C ARG A 104 -17.25 17.06 -0.21
N ARG A 105 -16.95 15.77 -0.02
CA ARG A 105 -17.97 14.71 -0.02
C ARG A 105 -18.93 14.84 1.17
N LEU A 106 -18.42 15.24 2.34
CA LEU A 106 -19.26 15.49 3.51
C LEU A 106 -20.15 16.73 3.31
N GLU A 107 -19.59 17.83 2.78
CA GLU A 107 -20.34 19.06 2.52
C GLU A 107 -21.45 18.86 1.48
N SER A 108 -21.17 18.12 0.41
CA SER A 108 -22.17 17.80 -0.64
C SER A 108 -23.23 16.78 -0.20
N GLY A 109 -23.19 16.30 1.05
CA GLY A 109 -24.11 15.27 1.54
C GLY A 109 -23.95 13.91 0.82
N CYS A 110 -22.90 13.73 0.02
CA CYS A 110 -22.61 12.47 -0.65
C CYS A 110 -22.37 11.38 0.39
N GLN A 111 -23.24 10.38 0.41
CA GLN A 111 -23.21 9.30 1.39
C GLN A 111 -21.84 8.62 1.38
N ILE A 112 -21.10 8.80 2.47
CA ILE A 112 -19.92 7.97 2.72
C ILE A 112 -20.45 6.56 2.92
N ASN A 113 -20.07 5.61 2.07
CA ASN A 113 -20.36 4.20 2.28
C ASN A 113 -19.84 3.80 3.68
N LYS A 114 -20.78 3.72 4.62
CA LYS A 114 -20.55 3.31 5.99
C LYS A 114 -20.51 1.79 6.00
N TRP A 115 -19.48 1.24 6.62
CA TRP A 115 -19.30 -0.21 6.74
C TRP A 115 -19.86 -0.64 8.09
N GLN A 116 -21.08 -1.17 8.09
CA GLN A 116 -21.76 -1.63 9.30
C GLN A 116 -21.37 -3.08 9.61
N CYS A 117 -21.13 -3.37 10.90
CA CYS A 117 -20.99 -4.74 11.35
C CYS A 117 -22.35 -5.45 11.30
N ASN A 118 -22.40 -6.66 10.76
CA ASN A 118 -23.62 -7.47 10.76
C ASN A 118 -23.83 -8.22 12.08
N LEU A 119 -22.84 -8.22 12.98
CA LEU A 119 -22.88 -8.91 14.28
C LEU A 119 -23.07 -7.94 15.46
N CYS A 120 -22.96 -6.63 15.24
CA CYS A 120 -23.23 -5.60 16.25
C CYS A 120 -23.61 -4.25 15.62
N THR A 121 -23.95 -3.26 16.43
CA THR A 121 -24.38 -1.93 15.97
C THR A 121 -23.22 -1.00 15.55
N SER A 122 -21.98 -1.51 15.51
CA SER A 122 -20.80 -0.70 15.21
C SER A 122 -20.70 -0.34 13.72
N ILE A 123 -20.35 0.92 13.44
CA ILE A 123 -20.21 1.46 12.09
C ILE A 123 -18.79 1.98 11.87
N TYR A 124 -18.22 1.68 10.70
CA TYR A 124 -16.84 2.01 10.35
C TYR A 124 -16.72 2.81 9.06
N SER A 125 -15.63 3.58 8.97
CA SER A 125 -15.30 4.45 7.83
C SER A 125 -14.66 3.72 6.65
N SER A 126 -14.26 2.45 6.81
CA SER A 126 -13.70 1.62 5.74
C SER A 126 -13.88 0.13 6.01
N GLU A 127 -13.92 -0.67 4.95
CA GLU A 127 -14.04 -2.13 5.02
C GLU A 127 -12.90 -2.77 5.81
N ARG A 128 -11.67 -2.28 5.65
CA ARG A 128 -10.50 -2.81 6.36
C ARG A 128 -10.69 -2.75 7.88
N VAL A 129 -11.18 -1.62 8.38
CA VAL A 129 -11.38 -1.41 9.82
C VAL A 129 -12.52 -2.30 10.34
N LEU A 130 -13.62 -2.42 9.57
CA LEU A 130 -14.70 -3.36 9.92
C LEU A 130 -14.18 -4.80 10.00
N ARG A 131 -13.36 -5.23 9.04
CA ARG A 131 -12.78 -6.58 9.01
C ARG A 131 -11.85 -6.85 10.19
N GLU A 132 -11.05 -5.86 10.59
CA GLU A 132 -10.21 -5.94 11.79
C GLU A 132 -11.07 -6.03 13.06
N HIS A 133 -12.14 -5.24 13.16
CA HIS A 133 -13.13 -5.33 14.24
C HIS A 133 -13.76 -6.71 14.36
N ILE A 134 -14.29 -7.26 13.26
CA ILE A 134 -14.92 -8.59 13.27
C ILE A 134 -13.94 -9.64 13.77
N LYS A 135 -12.69 -9.60 13.31
CA LYS A 135 -11.66 -10.53 13.76
C LYS A 135 -11.34 -10.37 15.25
N ALA A 136 -11.14 -9.14 15.72
CA ALA A 136 -10.68 -8.88 17.07
C ALA A 136 -11.76 -9.07 18.14
N ILE A 137 -13.02 -8.71 17.83
CA ILE A 137 -14.11 -8.67 18.79
C ILE A 137 -15.01 -9.90 18.69
N HIS A 138 -15.44 -10.27 17.48
CA HIS A 138 -16.38 -11.37 17.30
C HIS A 138 -15.68 -12.73 17.19
N LEU A 139 -14.56 -12.80 16.46
CA LEU A 139 -13.76 -14.03 16.33
C LEU A 139 -12.68 -14.19 17.40
N HIS A 140 -12.53 -13.23 18.31
CA HIS A 140 -11.52 -13.21 19.38
C HIS A 140 -10.08 -13.46 18.88
N LYS A 141 -9.81 -13.13 17.61
CA LYS A 141 -8.52 -13.37 16.97
C LYS A 141 -7.54 -12.29 17.38
N MET A 142 -6.40 -12.71 17.92
CA MET A 142 -5.27 -11.83 18.13
C MET A 142 -4.62 -11.51 16.79
N LEU A 143 -4.58 -10.23 16.43
CA LEU A 143 -4.11 -9.77 15.13
C LEU A 143 -2.61 -9.46 15.11
N CYS A 144 -2.04 -9.21 16.30
CA CYS A 144 -0.66 -8.77 16.47
C CYS A 144 0.04 -9.70 17.46
N HIS A 145 1.27 -10.08 17.17
CA HIS A 145 2.09 -10.93 18.05
C HIS A 145 3.44 -10.27 18.29
N CYS A 146 3.93 -10.35 19.53
CA CYS A 146 5.29 -10.01 19.86
C CYS A 146 6.21 -11.16 19.47
N LYS A 147 7.25 -10.89 18.69
CA LYS A 147 8.20 -11.91 18.23
C LYS A 147 9.17 -12.35 19.33
N GLU A 148 9.36 -11.51 20.35
CA GLU A 148 10.35 -11.73 21.40
C GLU A 148 9.77 -12.56 22.55
N CYS A 149 8.56 -12.26 22.99
CA CYS A 149 7.91 -12.95 24.12
C CYS A 149 6.71 -13.83 23.71
N GLY A 150 6.33 -13.85 22.43
CA GLY A 150 5.19 -14.64 21.94
C GLY A 150 3.80 -14.10 22.32
N GLN A 151 3.70 -13.03 23.13
CA GLN A 151 2.41 -12.48 23.55
C GLN A 151 1.60 -11.95 22.37
N SER A 152 0.29 -12.16 22.45
CA SER A 152 -0.65 -11.89 21.38
C SER A 152 -1.66 -10.81 21.79
N PHE A 153 -1.92 -9.87 20.89
CA PHE A 153 -2.71 -8.67 21.12
C PHE A 153 -3.80 -8.51 20.06
N LYS A 154 -4.94 -7.94 20.48
CA LYS A 154 -6.06 -7.64 19.57
C LYS A 154 -5.73 -6.48 18.63
N TRP A 155 -5.01 -5.47 19.13
CA TRP A 155 -4.72 -4.24 18.39
C TRP A 155 -3.23 -3.90 18.35
N ARG A 156 -2.81 -3.22 17.27
CA ARG A 156 -1.41 -2.82 17.06
C ARG A 156 -0.89 -1.86 18.14
N HIS A 157 -1.74 -0.95 18.63
CA HIS A 157 -1.35 0.00 19.68
C HIS A 157 -1.04 -0.70 21.02
N GLN A 158 -1.69 -1.84 21.31
CA GLN A 158 -1.41 -2.62 22.51
C GLN A 158 -0.04 -3.29 22.41
N LEU A 159 0.26 -3.91 21.26
CA LEU A 159 1.59 -4.46 21.00
C LEU A 159 2.67 -3.37 21.04
N GLN A 160 2.40 -2.18 20.53
CA GLN A 160 3.36 -1.08 20.54
C GLN A 160 3.66 -0.59 21.96
N LYS A 161 2.64 -0.47 22.83
CA LYS A 161 2.84 -0.19 24.26
C LYS A 161 3.64 -1.29 24.96
N HIS A 162 3.34 -2.55 24.67
CA HIS A 162 4.07 -3.69 25.22
C HIS A 162 5.56 -3.69 24.85
N LYS A 163 5.91 -3.29 23.61
CA LYS A 163 7.30 -3.21 23.14
C LYS A 163 8.10 -2.02 23.68
N LEU A 164 7.44 -1.09 24.38
CA LEU A 164 8.10 0.07 25.00
C LEU A 164 8.43 -0.20 26.48
N ILE A 165 8.07 -1.39 26.98
CA ILE A 165 8.41 -1.92 28.31
C ILE A 165 9.60 -2.86 28.12
#